data_AF-A0A8U0PD62-F1
#
_entry.id   AF-A0A8U0PD62-F1
#
_cell.length_a   1.000
_cell.length_b   1.000
_cell.length_c   1.000
_cell.angle_alpha   90.00
_cell.angle_beta   90.00
_cell.angle_gamma   90.00
#
_symmetry.space_group_name_H-M   'P 1'
#
loop_
_entity.id
_entity.type
_entity.pdbx_description
1 polymer ?
#
loop_
_entity_poly.entity_id
_entity_poly.type
_entity_poly.pdbx_seq_one_letter_code
_entity_poly.pdbx_strand_id
1 'polypeptide(L)'
;MNFSDAKNEIVRLLSRVNSKDLPRLIDWMKNSDEVDDGLFDNQKVILQSISEDLRACLPLEAVLSSESLAIQKTQQNPQPTLHVDAFLYDEDTVDTLCEEGKMSRNYCLNCGTHRTAPLEFISHSFSILELQFLFQHVLPDLTGRLVVDVGSRLGAVLYGGYLYSSAVQLVGVEISAEFVRLQNMAVEKYGFSDRIQVIHGDISTQDSLLQNADVLIMNNVFEYFLQPNDQIKAWYFIVHNFHKKGALLVTVPSLQEALSSHQGGINLSKWVEELPLDYNVYLWKDGDPDAFKNIHLYRVL
;
A
#
# COMPACT_ATOMS: atom_id res chain seq x y z
N MET A 1 28.15 -5.55 3.59
CA MET A 1 28.87 -5.02 2.40
C MET A 1 27.99 -3.94 1.81
N ASN A 2 28.51 -2.75 1.49
CA ASN A 2 27.68 -1.71 0.85
C ASN A 2 27.53 -2.01 -0.66
N PHE A 3 26.64 -1.29 -1.35
CA PHE A 3 26.39 -1.51 -2.78
C PHE A 3 27.65 -1.40 -3.65
N SER A 4 28.55 -0.45 -3.35
CA SER A 4 29.79 -0.26 -4.13
C SER A 4 30.72 -1.46 -3.98
N ASP A 5 30.91 -1.93 -2.75
CA ASP A 5 31.73 -3.10 -2.45
C ASP A 5 31.13 -4.36 -3.09
N ALA A 6 29.80 -4.54 -3.01
CA ALA A 6 29.09 -5.66 -3.60
C ALA A 6 29.26 -5.70 -5.12
N LYS A 7 29.07 -4.55 -5.77
CA LYS A 7 29.29 -4.39 -7.22
C LYS A 7 30.72 -4.78 -7.60
N ASN A 8 31.72 -4.33 -6.84
CA ASN A 8 33.11 -4.66 -7.11
C ASN A 8 33.41 -6.15 -6.96
N GLU A 9 32.84 -6.81 -5.95
CA GLU A 9 32.97 -8.25 -5.77
C GLU A 9 32.29 -9.05 -6.89
N ILE A 10 31.10 -8.63 -7.34
CA ILE A 10 30.43 -9.24 -8.49
C ILE A 10 31.28 -9.09 -9.76
N VAL A 11 31.80 -7.89 -10.05
CA VAL A 11 32.66 -7.67 -11.21
C VAL A 11 33.93 -8.52 -11.14
N ARG A 12 34.54 -8.65 -9.94
CA ARG A 12 35.69 -9.54 -9.73
C ARG A 12 35.33 -11.00 -9.97
N LEU A 13 34.18 -11.46 -9.47
CA LEU A 13 33.69 -12.82 -9.71
C LEU A 13 33.52 -13.07 -11.21
N LEU A 14 32.78 -12.18 -11.91
CA LEU A 14 32.55 -12.27 -13.35
C LEU A 14 33.86 -12.27 -14.15
N SER A 15 34.87 -11.50 -13.72
CA SER A 15 36.20 -11.49 -14.38
C SER A 15 36.97 -12.81 -14.30
N ARG A 16 36.61 -13.68 -13.34
CA ARG A 16 37.23 -14.99 -13.12
C ARG A 16 36.46 -16.14 -13.80
N VAL A 17 35.27 -15.86 -14.32
CA VAL A 17 34.44 -16.84 -15.02
C VAL A 17 34.98 -17.02 -16.44
N ASN A 18 34.93 -18.25 -16.95
CA ASN A 18 35.34 -18.53 -18.31
C ASN A 18 34.49 -17.69 -19.29
N SER A 19 35.12 -17.05 -20.28
CA SER A 19 34.42 -16.17 -21.23
C SER A 19 33.30 -16.86 -22.01
N LYS A 20 33.36 -18.19 -22.17
CA LYS A 20 32.29 -18.99 -22.80
C LYS A 20 31.06 -19.17 -21.91
N ASP A 21 31.26 -19.18 -20.60
CA ASP A 21 30.19 -19.37 -19.60
C ASP A 21 29.60 -18.04 -19.13
N LEU A 22 30.31 -16.93 -19.34
CA LEU A 22 29.90 -15.60 -18.89
C LEU A 22 28.50 -15.19 -19.40
N PRO A 23 28.12 -15.38 -20.68
CA PRO A 23 26.77 -15.06 -21.13
C PRO A 23 25.70 -15.89 -20.42
N ARG A 24 25.96 -17.18 -20.17
CA ARG A 24 25.04 -18.07 -19.47
C ARG A 24 24.89 -17.69 -17.99
N LEU A 25 25.97 -17.28 -17.35
CA LEU A 25 25.93 -16.80 -15.97
C LEU A 25 25.16 -15.48 -15.84
N ILE A 26 25.37 -14.54 -16.77
CA ILE A 26 24.64 -13.27 -16.77
C ILE A 26 23.14 -13.51 -17.03
N ASP A 27 22.81 -14.43 -17.94
CA ASP A 27 21.43 -14.83 -18.20
C ASP A 27 20.78 -15.47 -16.97
N TRP A 28 21.48 -16.41 -16.32
CA TRP A 28 21.04 -17.01 -15.05
C TRP A 28 20.84 -15.96 -13.97
N MET A 29 21.78 -15.03 -13.77
CA MET A 29 21.66 -13.96 -12.77
C MET A 29 20.45 -13.04 -13.00
N LYS A 30 20.01 -12.89 -14.24
CA LYS A 30 18.87 -12.02 -14.61
C LYS A 30 17.53 -12.72 -14.50
N ASN A 31 17.51 -14.04 -14.72
CA ASN A 31 16.27 -14.78 -15.00
C ASN A 31 16.04 -15.96 -14.05
N SER A 32 16.95 -16.26 -13.13
CA SER A 32 16.84 -17.40 -12.22
C SER A 32 16.19 -17.02 -10.89
N ASP A 33 15.19 -17.81 -10.50
CA ASP A 33 14.53 -17.70 -9.20
C ASP A 33 15.50 -18.00 -8.04
N GLU A 34 16.59 -18.74 -8.28
CA GLU A 34 17.59 -19.05 -7.25
C GLU A 34 18.27 -17.80 -6.66
N VAL A 35 18.36 -16.72 -7.45
CA VAL A 35 18.92 -15.45 -6.98
C VAL A 35 17.95 -14.76 -6.03
N ASP A 36 16.66 -14.81 -6.35
CA ASP A 36 15.59 -14.23 -5.54
C ASP A 36 15.31 -15.07 -4.28
N ASP A 37 15.31 -16.41 -4.39
CA ASP A 37 15.19 -17.34 -3.27
C ASP A 37 16.31 -17.16 -2.24
N GLY A 38 17.48 -16.66 -2.67
CA GLY A 38 18.57 -16.28 -1.78
C GLY A 38 18.33 -14.98 -1.02
N LEU A 39 17.40 -14.14 -1.46
CA LEU A 39 16.96 -12.90 -0.81
C LEU A 39 15.83 -13.21 0.18
N PHE A 40 16.14 -14.00 1.22
CA PHE A 40 15.21 -14.23 2.33
C PHE A 40 14.86 -12.91 3.03
N ASP A 41 13.66 -12.39 2.76
CA ASP A 41 13.08 -11.25 3.47
C ASP A 41 12.20 -11.76 4.62
N ASN A 42 12.77 -11.84 5.82
CA ASN A 42 12.02 -12.21 7.03
C ASN A 42 10.89 -11.20 7.32
N GLN A 43 11.04 -9.94 6.93
CA GLN A 43 9.98 -8.94 7.10
C GLN A 43 8.78 -9.26 6.21
N LYS A 44 9.01 -9.70 4.97
CA LYS A 44 7.94 -10.15 4.05
C LYS A 44 7.15 -11.32 4.64
N VAL A 45 7.85 -12.32 5.19
CA VAL A 45 7.22 -13.49 5.84
C VAL A 45 6.35 -13.09 7.03
N ILE A 46 6.79 -12.11 7.83
CA ILE A 46 6.00 -11.57 8.94
C ILE A 46 4.73 -10.90 8.41
N LEU A 47 4.82 -10.08 7.36
CA LEU A 47 3.64 -9.45 6.74
C LEU A 47 2.66 -10.48 6.17
N GLN A 48 3.15 -11.53 5.51
CA GLN A 48 2.32 -12.63 5.03
C GLN A 48 1.60 -13.35 6.18
N SER A 49 2.30 -13.58 7.29
CA SER A 49 1.71 -14.19 8.48
C SER A 49 0.59 -13.30 9.08
N ILE A 50 0.80 -11.98 9.12
CA ILE A 50 -0.23 -11.02 9.57
C ILE A 50 -1.44 -11.08 8.63
N SER A 51 -1.22 -11.12 7.32
CA SER A 51 -2.26 -11.28 6.30
C SER A 51 -3.11 -12.54 6.54
N GLU A 52 -2.46 -13.68 6.80
CA GLU A 52 -3.14 -14.95 7.09
C GLU A 52 -4.02 -14.88 8.34
N ASP A 53 -3.50 -14.30 9.42
CA ASP A 53 -4.24 -14.11 10.67
C ASP A 53 -5.47 -13.22 10.49
N LEU A 54 -5.32 -12.12 9.74
CA LEU A 54 -6.42 -11.20 9.47
C LEU A 54 -7.47 -11.85 8.56
N ARG A 55 -7.06 -12.60 7.53
CA ARG A 55 -7.98 -13.36 6.67
C ARG A 55 -8.83 -14.34 7.46
N ALA A 56 -8.26 -15.02 8.44
CA ALA A 56 -9.00 -15.94 9.31
C ALA A 56 -10.12 -15.25 10.12
N CYS A 57 -10.05 -13.92 10.27
CA CYS A 57 -11.01 -13.12 11.02
C CYS A 57 -12.00 -12.35 10.14
N LEU A 58 -11.87 -12.43 8.81
CA LEU A 58 -12.59 -11.61 7.84
C LEU A 58 -13.42 -12.46 6.87
N PRO A 59 -14.49 -11.90 6.28
CA PRO A 59 -15.10 -12.50 5.10
C PRO A 59 -14.10 -12.53 3.93
N LEU A 60 -14.36 -13.35 2.92
CA LEU A 60 -13.46 -13.52 1.76
C LEU A 60 -13.17 -12.19 1.07
N GLU A 61 -14.20 -11.36 0.91
CA GLU A 61 -14.10 -10.04 0.27
C GLU A 61 -13.31 -9.03 1.11
N ALA A 62 -13.06 -9.33 2.40
CA ALA A 62 -12.41 -8.44 3.36
C ALA A 62 -13.10 -7.08 3.52
N VAL A 63 -14.41 -7.04 3.27
CA VAL A 63 -15.26 -5.86 3.48
C VAL A 63 -16.18 -6.13 4.67
N LEU A 64 -16.14 -5.24 5.68
CA LEU A 64 -17.00 -5.35 6.86
C LEU A 64 -18.33 -4.63 6.64
N SER A 65 -19.38 -5.03 7.37
CA SER A 65 -20.68 -4.36 7.30
C SER A 65 -20.64 -2.89 7.73
N SER A 66 -19.62 -2.48 8.50
CA SER A 66 -19.36 -1.09 8.85
C SER A 66 -18.99 -0.22 7.64
N GLU A 67 -18.52 -0.82 6.53
CA GLU A 67 -18.13 -0.11 5.30
C GLU A 67 -19.31 0.04 4.33
N SER A 68 -20.51 0.33 4.85
CA SER A 68 -21.75 0.32 4.07
C SER A 68 -21.73 1.24 2.84
N LEU A 69 -21.04 2.39 2.92
CA LEU A 69 -20.92 3.30 1.79
C LEU A 69 -19.98 2.78 0.71
N ALA A 70 -18.88 2.14 1.09
CA ALA A 70 -17.96 1.52 0.13
C ALA A 70 -18.69 0.40 -0.62
N ILE A 71 -19.39 -0.47 0.11
CA ILE A 71 -20.25 -1.53 -0.47
C ILE A 71 -21.24 -0.93 -1.46
N GLN A 72 -21.96 0.13 -1.05
CA GLN A 72 -22.95 0.77 -1.91
C GLN A 72 -22.33 1.35 -3.19
N LYS A 73 -21.17 2.02 -3.10
CA LYS A 73 -20.50 2.62 -4.24
C LYS A 73 -19.95 1.57 -5.21
N THR A 74 -19.34 0.51 -4.70
CA THR A 74 -18.87 -0.62 -5.54
C THR A 74 -20.04 -1.26 -6.30
N GLN A 75 -21.22 -1.39 -5.68
CA GLN A 75 -22.43 -1.91 -6.36
C GLN A 75 -23.02 -0.95 -7.39
N GLN A 76 -22.72 0.35 -7.31
CA GLN A 76 -23.17 1.37 -8.26
C GLN A 76 -22.24 1.52 -9.46
N ASN A 77 -21.10 0.82 -9.48
CA ASN A 77 -20.17 0.88 -10.60
C ASN A 77 -20.84 0.36 -11.88
N PRO A 78 -20.60 1.02 -13.03
CA PRO A 78 -21.21 0.65 -14.30
C PRO A 78 -20.70 -0.69 -14.82
N GLN A 79 -19.47 -1.08 -14.46
CA GLN A 79 -18.92 -2.40 -14.69
C GLN A 79 -19.02 -3.22 -13.40
N PRO A 80 -19.30 -4.53 -13.47
CA PRO A 80 -19.23 -5.40 -12.30
C PRO A 80 -17.83 -5.38 -11.67
N THR A 81 -17.76 -4.85 -10.44
CA THR A 81 -16.52 -4.68 -9.67
C THR A 81 -16.52 -5.60 -8.45
N LEU A 82 -15.39 -6.24 -8.18
CA LEU A 82 -15.13 -7.05 -6.98
C LEU A 82 -14.04 -6.40 -6.13
N HIS A 83 -14.27 -6.32 -4.82
CA HIS A 83 -13.25 -5.88 -3.89
C HIS A 83 -12.35 -7.06 -3.51
N VAL A 84 -11.04 -6.90 -3.70
CA VAL A 84 -10.01 -7.85 -3.26
C VAL A 84 -8.92 -7.05 -2.57
N ASP A 85 -8.72 -7.30 -1.28
CA ASP A 85 -7.74 -6.58 -0.49
C ASP A 85 -6.32 -7.04 -0.83
N ALA A 86 -5.52 -6.15 -1.44
CA ALA A 86 -4.19 -6.48 -1.94
C ALA A 86 -3.17 -6.79 -0.83
N PHE A 87 -3.44 -6.42 0.43
CA PHE A 87 -2.60 -6.83 1.56
C PHE A 87 -2.85 -8.29 1.93
N LEU A 88 -4.09 -8.75 1.82
CA LEU A 88 -4.52 -10.08 2.22
C LEU A 88 -4.31 -11.12 1.11
N TYR A 89 -4.49 -10.73 -0.15
CA TYR A 89 -4.47 -11.62 -1.29
C TYR A 89 -3.46 -11.10 -2.34
N ASP A 90 -2.37 -11.83 -2.52
CA ASP A 90 -1.50 -11.68 -3.68
C ASP A 90 -2.09 -12.41 -4.91
N GLU A 91 -1.48 -12.21 -6.08
CA GLU A 91 -1.95 -12.80 -7.34
C GLU A 91 -2.03 -14.34 -7.27
N ASP A 92 -1.03 -14.99 -6.67
CA ASP A 92 -1.01 -16.45 -6.49
C ASP A 92 -2.16 -16.94 -5.62
N THR A 93 -2.48 -16.20 -4.55
CA THR A 93 -3.62 -16.50 -3.69
C THR A 93 -4.94 -16.31 -4.43
N VAL A 94 -5.07 -15.24 -5.24
CA VAL A 94 -6.26 -15.00 -6.08
C VAL A 94 -6.44 -16.12 -7.10
N ASP A 95 -5.36 -16.57 -7.74
CA ASP A 95 -5.39 -17.67 -8.70
C ASP A 95 -5.82 -18.98 -8.04
N THR A 96 -5.27 -19.29 -6.87
CA THR A 96 -5.67 -20.46 -6.08
C THR A 96 -7.17 -20.40 -5.75
N LEU A 97 -7.69 -19.25 -5.32
CA LEU A 97 -9.12 -19.07 -5.03
C LEU A 97 -10.00 -19.24 -6.27
N CYS A 98 -9.50 -18.85 -7.44
CA CYS A 98 -10.19 -19.05 -8.71
C CYS A 98 -10.22 -20.53 -9.10
N GLU A 99 -9.11 -21.25 -8.96
CA GLU A 99 -9.02 -22.69 -9.23
C GLU A 99 -9.93 -23.51 -8.31
N GLU A 100 -10.04 -23.11 -7.04
CA GLU A 100 -10.96 -23.72 -6.07
C GLU A 100 -12.44 -23.36 -6.29
N GLY A 101 -12.74 -22.46 -7.24
CA GLY A 101 -14.10 -21.97 -7.52
C GLY A 101 -14.69 -21.08 -6.42
N LYS A 102 -13.85 -20.55 -5.53
CA LYS A 102 -14.25 -19.60 -4.46
C LYS A 102 -14.29 -18.16 -4.94
N MET A 103 -13.56 -17.84 -6.02
CA MET A 103 -13.54 -16.55 -6.68
C MET A 103 -13.63 -16.73 -8.21
N SER A 104 -13.96 -15.66 -8.93
CA SER A 104 -13.88 -15.62 -10.39
C SER A 104 -13.27 -14.29 -10.83
N ARG A 105 -12.41 -14.30 -11.85
CA ARG A 105 -11.92 -13.10 -12.54
C ARG A 105 -12.90 -12.59 -13.61
N ASN A 106 -13.96 -13.34 -13.90
CA ASN A 106 -14.93 -13.02 -14.95
C ASN A 106 -16.38 -13.13 -14.46
N TYR A 107 -17.26 -12.34 -15.05
CA TYR A 107 -18.71 -12.46 -14.87
C TYR A 107 -19.40 -12.92 -16.15
N CYS A 108 -20.56 -13.56 -16.00
CA CYS A 108 -21.33 -14.06 -17.14
C CYS A 108 -22.15 -12.94 -17.78
N LEU A 109 -22.00 -12.75 -19.09
CA LEU A 109 -22.80 -11.78 -19.85
C LEU A 109 -24.23 -12.28 -20.10
N ASN A 110 -24.40 -13.61 -20.13
CA ASN A 110 -25.70 -14.26 -20.28
C ASN A 110 -25.69 -15.60 -19.54
N CYS A 111 -26.30 -15.64 -18.35
CA CYS A 111 -26.27 -16.80 -17.44
C CYS A 111 -26.65 -18.10 -18.18
N GLY A 112 -25.87 -19.16 -17.96
CA GLY A 112 -26.04 -20.44 -18.66
C GLY A 112 -25.30 -20.55 -20.00
N THR A 113 -24.45 -19.56 -20.33
CA THR A 113 -23.55 -19.61 -21.49
C THR A 113 -22.08 -19.46 -21.06
N HIS A 114 -21.15 -19.78 -21.97
CA HIS A 114 -19.71 -19.52 -21.78
C HIS A 114 -19.30 -18.10 -22.21
N ARG A 115 -20.25 -17.19 -22.47
CA ARG A 115 -19.94 -15.79 -22.77
C ARG A 115 -19.69 -15.03 -21.47
N THR A 116 -18.45 -14.66 -21.27
CA THR A 116 -17.97 -13.99 -20.06
C THR A 116 -17.23 -12.69 -20.42
N ALA A 117 -17.13 -11.79 -19.45
CA ALA A 117 -16.32 -10.58 -19.50
C ALA A 117 -15.54 -10.43 -18.18
N PRO A 118 -14.38 -9.74 -18.19
CA PRO A 118 -13.57 -9.56 -16.98
C PRO A 118 -14.30 -8.73 -15.94
N LEU A 119 -14.11 -9.09 -14.66
CA LEU A 119 -14.48 -8.26 -13.51
C LEU A 119 -13.43 -7.18 -13.30
N GLU A 120 -13.85 -6.01 -12.83
CA GLU A 120 -12.93 -5.01 -12.31
C GLU A 120 -12.56 -5.35 -10.87
N PHE A 121 -11.29 -5.28 -10.52
CA PHE A 121 -10.80 -5.49 -9.16
C PHE A 121 -10.42 -4.17 -8.52
N ILE A 122 -10.87 -3.95 -7.28
CA ILE A 122 -10.47 -2.78 -6.48
C ILE A 122 -9.87 -3.22 -5.15
N SER A 123 -8.84 -2.51 -4.72
CA SER A 123 -8.23 -2.63 -3.38
C SER A 123 -8.20 -1.27 -2.70
N HIS A 124 -8.42 -1.28 -1.38
CA HIS A 124 -8.24 -0.11 -0.51
C HIS A 124 -7.04 -0.27 0.44
N SER A 125 -6.19 -1.27 0.19
CA SER A 125 -4.98 -1.54 0.96
C SER A 125 -3.79 -1.63 0.02
N PHE A 126 -2.60 -1.33 0.55
CA PHE A 126 -1.34 -1.63 -0.12
C PHE A 126 -1.03 -3.13 -0.04
N SER A 127 -0.58 -3.70 -1.14
CA SER A 127 0.09 -4.99 -1.17
C SER A 127 1.43 -4.95 -0.44
N ILE A 128 1.96 -6.12 -0.11
CA ILE A 128 3.27 -6.26 0.53
C ILE A 128 4.38 -5.65 -0.34
N LEU A 129 4.32 -5.83 -1.66
CA LEU A 129 5.29 -5.25 -2.59
C LEU A 129 5.22 -3.72 -2.63
N GLU A 130 4.01 -3.15 -2.60
CA GLU A 130 3.84 -1.70 -2.52
C GLU A 130 4.34 -1.13 -1.19
N LEU A 131 4.17 -1.85 -0.07
CA LEU A 131 4.75 -1.47 1.22
C LEU A 131 6.29 -1.47 1.19
N GLN A 132 6.90 -2.49 0.57
CA GLN A 132 8.36 -2.54 0.37
C GLN A 132 8.83 -1.35 -0.48
N PHE A 133 8.18 -1.12 -1.63
CA PHE A 133 8.45 0.03 -2.49
C PHE A 133 8.39 1.35 -1.71
N LEU A 134 7.30 1.54 -0.97
CA LEU A 134 7.02 2.75 -0.21
C LEU A 134 8.12 3.05 0.83
N PHE A 135 8.46 2.08 1.68
CA PHE A 135 9.37 2.32 2.79
C PHE A 135 10.86 2.18 2.44
N GLN A 136 11.21 1.42 1.40
CA GLN A 136 12.61 1.19 1.03
C GLN A 136 13.09 2.07 -0.14
N HIS A 137 12.18 2.55 -0.99
CA HIS A 137 12.54 3.26 -2.23
C HIS A 137 11.90 4.64 -2.36
N VAL A 138 10.70 4.87 -1.81
CA VAL A 138 10.01 6.16 -1.90
C VAL A 138 10.35 7.07 -0.74
N LEU A 139 10.18 6.60 0.50
CA LEU A 139 10.40 7.39 1.70
C LEU A 139 11.90 7.42 2.07
N PRO A 140 12.40 8.57 2.60
CA PRO A 140 13.77 8.66 3.10
C PRO A 140 13.91 7.92 4.44
N ASP A 141 15.11 7.93 5.03
CA ASP A 141 15.30 7.47 6.41
C ASP A 141 14.34 8.20 7.37
N LEU A 142 13.58 7.41 8.12
CA LEU A 142 12.53 7.88 9.01
C LEU A 142 12.98 7.93 10.47
N THR A 143 14.28 7.83 10.76
CA THR A 143 14.80 7.90 12.13
C THR A 143 14.31 9.16 12.83
N GLY A 144 13.61 8.99 13.95
CA GLY A 144 13.04 10.09 14.74
C GLY A 144 11.82 10.77 14.12
N ARG A 145 11.20 10.18 13.09
CA ARG A 145 10.02 10.73 12.40
C ARG A 145 8.71 10.10 12.85
N LEU A 146 7.67 10.92 12.88
CA LEU A 146 6.28 10.51 13.06
C LEU A 146 5.61 10.26 11.70
N VAL A 147 5.15 9.03 11.50
CA VAL A 147 4.38 8.63 10.31
C VAL A 147 2.91 8.47 10.71
N VAL A 148 2.00 9.08 9.95
CA VAL A 148 0.56 8.99 10.17
C VAL A 148 -0.10 8.35 8.96
N ASP A 149 -0.91 7.33 9.19
CA ASP A 149 -1.71 6.64 8.19
C ASP A 149 -3.20 6.99 8.39
N VAL A 150 -3.81 7.60 7.38
CA VAL A 150 -5.20 8.06 7.41
C VAL A 150 -6.10 6.94 6.91
N GLY A 151 -7.14 6.57 7.67
CA GLY A 151 -8.02 5.47 7.27
C GLY A 151 -7.26 4.15 7.23
N SER A 152 -6.58 3.82 8.32
CA SER A 152 -5.59 2.73 8.33
C SER A 152 -6.17 1.33 8.10
N ARG A 153 -7.50 1.17 8.15
CA ARG A 153 -8.24 -0.05 7.79
C ARG A 153 -7.65 -1.32 8.43
N LEU A 154 -6.96 -2.17 7.67
CA LEU A 154 -6.36 -3.41 8.21
C LEU A 154 -4.99 -3.21 8.87
N GLY A 155 -4.40 -2.02 8.78
CA GLY A 155 -3.12 -1.64 9.39
C GLY A 155 -1.89 -1.94 8.52
N ALA A 156 -2.06 -2.25 7.24
CA ALA A 156 -1.00 -2.67 6.33
C ALA A 156 0.21 -1.71 6.34
N VAL A 157 -0.04 -0.40 6.26
CA VAL A 157 0.99 0.65 6.32
C VAL A 157 1.73 0.65 7.65
N LEU A 158 1.03 0.42 8.76
CA LEU A 158 1.63 0.40 10.10
C LEU A 158 2.59 -0.78 10.24
N TYR A 159 2.19 -1.96 9.77
CA TYR A 159 3.04 -3.16 9.83
C TYR A 159 4.24 -3.04 8.89
N GLY A 160 4.02 -2.58 7.65
CA GLY A 160 5.09 -2.33 6.70
C GLY A 160 6.08 -1.29 7.22
N GLY A 161 5.58 -0.18 7.76
CA GLY A 161 6.41 0.88 8.34
C GLY A 161 7.18 0.41 9.56
N TYR A 162 6.61 -0.47 10.38
CA TYR A 162 7.34 -1.05 11.51
C TYR A 162 8.51 -1.93 11.00
N LEU A 163 8.26 -2.79 10.03
CA LEU A 163 9.26 -3.75 9.59
C LEU A 163 10.34 -3.14 8.69
N TYR A 164 9.98 -2.17 7.85
CA TYR A 164 10.87 -1.62 6.82
C TYR A 164 11.41 -0.23 7.14
N SER A 165 11.04 0.38 8.27
CA SER A 165 11.52 1.72 8.62
C SER A 165 11.97 1.87 10.07
N SER A 166 12.79 2.90 10.26
CA SER A 166 13.29 3.41 11.54
C SER A 166 12.40 4.48 12.17
N ALA A 167 11.16 4.67 11.66
CA ALA A 167 10.19 5.60 12.22
C ALA A 167 10.06 5.40 13.73
N VAL A 168 10.09 6.49 14.50
CA VAL A 168 10.00 6.41 15.97
C VAL A 168 8.57 6.09 16.39
N GLN A 169 7.59 6.53 15.60
CA GLN A 169 6.18 6.30 15.88
C GLN A 169 5.39 6.19 14.56
N LEU A 170 4.51 5.20 14.52
CA LEU A 170 3.58 4.92 13.43
C LEU A 170 2.16 5.02 13.99
N VAL A 171 1.37 5.97 13.51
CA VAL A 171 0.02 6.23 14.02
C VAL A 171 -1.01 5.99 12.94
N GLY A 172 -1.88 5.00 13.13
CA GLY A 172 -3.05 4.80 12.27
C GLY A 172 -4.26 5.49 12.86
N VAL A 173 -5.04 6.18 12.03
CA VAL A 173 -6.36 6.73 12.41
C VAL A 173 -7.43 5.98 11.63
N GLU A 174 -8.35 5.34 12.35
CA GLU A 174 -9.40 4.52 11.75
C GLU A 174 -10.75 4.78 12.43
N ILE A 175 -11.80 4.97 11.63
CA ILE A 175 -13.15 5.31 12.13
C ILE A 175 -13.94 4.07 12.56
N SER A 176 -13.64 2.91 11.99
CA SER A 176 -14.29 1.65 12.32
C SER A 176 -13.63 1.00 13.54
N ALA A 177 -14.40 0.90 14.64
CA ALA A 177 -13.98 0.18 15.84
C ALA A 177 -13.61 -1.30 15.56
N GLU A 178 -14.23 -1.93 14.55
CA GLU A 178 -13.96 -3.31 14.18
C GLU A 178 -12.56 -3.46 13.57
N PHE A 179 -12.19 -2.55 12.68
CA PHE A 179 -10.84 -2.50 12.09
C PHE A 179 -9.79 -2.12 13.13
N VAL A 180 -10.07 -1.15 14.01
CA VAL A 180 -9.17 -0.83 15.14
C VAL A 180 -8.91 -2.05 16.01
N ARG A 181 -9.93 -2.88 16.26
CA ARG A 181 -9.77 -4.12 17.03
C ARG A 181 -8.87 -5.12 16.31
N LEU A 182 -9.05 -5.31 15.00
CA LEU A 182 -8.19 -6.20 14.20
C LEU A 182 -6.74 -5.71 14.17
N GLN A 183 -6.54 -4.40 14.02
CA GLN A 183 -5.21 -3.81 14.06
C GLN A 183 -4.53 -4.03 15.41
N ASN A 184 -5.22 -3.74 16.52
CA ASN A 184 -4.67 -3.94 17.85
C ASN A 184 -4.34 -5.42 18.15
N MET A 185 -5.17 -6.36 17.66
CA MET A 185 -4.89 -7.79 17.75
C MET A 185 -3.56 -8.16 17.07
N ALA A 186 -3.33 -7.68 15.84
CA ALA A 186 -2.08 -7.92 15.13
C ALA A 186 -0.89 -7.21 15.82
N VAL A 187 -1.05 -5.95 16.21
CA VAL A 187 -0.02 -5.18 16.93
C VAL A 187 0.42 -5.88 18.22
N GLU A 188 -0.52 -6.42 18.99
CA GLU A 188 -0.20 -7.16 20.22
C GLU A 188 0.46 -8.51 19.90
N LYS A 189 -0.11 -9.30 18.98
CA LYS A 189 0.40 -10.64 18.61
C LYS A 189 1.85 -10.60 18.11
N TYR A 190 2.19 -9.58 17.32
CA TYR A 190 3.52 -9.43 16.71
C TYR A 190 4.47 -8.54 17.52
N GLY A 191 4.02 -7.98 18.65
CA GLY A 191 4.84 -7.19 19.56
C GLY A 191 5.27 -5.84 18.99
N PHE A 192 4.40 -5.17 18.23
CA PHE A 192 4.70 -3.88 17.57
C PHE A 192 4.25 -2.65 18.39
N SER A 193 3.78 -2.87 19.62
CA SER A 193 3.18 -1.83 20.47
C SER A 193 4.16 -0.77 20.98
N ASP A 194 5.46 -0.97 20.81
CA ASP A 194 6.50 -0.01 21.16
C ASP A 194 6.56 1.19 20.21
N ARG A 195 6.10 1.02 18.96
CA ARG A 195 6.09 2.09 17.94
C ARG A 195 4.76 2.30 17.24
N ILE A 196 3.89 1.29 17.16
CA ILE A 196 2.57 1.43 16.54
C ILE A 196 1.54 1.89 17.56
N GLN A 197 0.77 2.90 17.18
CA GLN A 197 -0.44 3.34 17.87
C GLN A 197 -1.63 3.37 16.91
N VAL A 198 -2.77 2.84 17.33
CA VAL A 198 -4.01 2.90 16.56
C VAL A 198 -5.01 3.79 17.30
N ILE A 199 -5.49 4.84 16.63
CA ILE A 199 -6.48 5.78 17.13
C ILE A 199 -7.83 5.45 16.50
N HIS A 200 -8.81 5.13 17.34
CA HIS A 200 -10.20 5.04 16.91
C HIS A 200 -10.79 6.45 16.83
N GLY A 201 -10.97 6.97 15.62
CA GLY A 201 -11.50 8.31 15.42
C GLY A 201 -11.55 8.77 13.96
N ASP A 202 -12.22 9.90 13.74
CA ASP A 202 -12.23 10.60 12.46
C ASP A 202 -10.97 11.48 12.34
N ILE A 203 -10.23 11.33 11.24
CA ILE A 203 -9.04 12.15 10.97
C ILE A 203 -9.34 13.66 11.01
N SER A 204 -10.57 14.06 10.69
CA SER A 204 -11.07 15.44 10.73
C SER A 204 -11.18 16.02 12.15
N THR A 205 -10.79 15.25 13.17
CA THR A 205 -10.73 15.65 14.58
C THR A 205 -9.32 15.56 15.16
N GLN A 206 -8.32 15.22 14.34
CA GLN A 206 -6.94 14.95 14.76
C GLN A 206 -5.97 16.06 14.31
N ASP A 207 -6.33 17.33 14.55
CA ASP A 207 -5.57 18.50 14.10
C ASP A 207 -4.14 18.49 14.64
N SER A 208 -3.97 18.27 15.95
CA SER A 208 -2.64 18.24 16.57
C SER A 208 -1.76 17.12 16.01
N LEU A 209 -2.35 15.96 15.68
CA LEU A 209 -1.60 14.85 15.08
C LEU A 209 -1.09 15.22 13.68
N LEU A 210 -1.97 15.77 12.83
CA LEU A 210 -1.61 16.20 11.48
C LEU A 210 -0.57 17.33 11.48
N GLN A 211 -0.69 18.29 12.38
CA GLN A 211 0.25 19.40 12.48
C GLN A 211 1.66 18.96 12.89
N ASN A 212 1.79 17.84 13.61
CA ASN A 212 3.08 17.31 14.06
C ASN A 212 3.68 16.25 13.14
N ALA A 213 2.86 15.60 12.30
CA ALA A 213 3.27 14.53 11.39
C ALA A 213 4.45 14.96 10.48
N ASP A 214 5.45 14.08 10.35
CA ASP A 214 6.55 14.24 9.40
C ASP A 214 6.22 13.61 8.05
N VAL A 215 5.46 12.51 8.08
CA VAL A 215 4.96 11.81 6.90
C VAL A 215 3.47 11.53 7.10
N LEU A 216 2.65 11.87 6.11
CA LEU A 216 1.24 11.53 6.05
C LEU A 216 1.00 10.59 4.87
N ILE A 217 0.36 9.46 5.11
CA ILE A 217 0.04 8.45 4.08
C ILE A 217 -1.48 8.40 3.94
N MET A 218 -1.96 8.48 2.69
CA MET A 218 -3.37 8.47 2.34
C MET A 218 -3.61 7.56 1.13
N ASN A 219 -3.99 6.31 1.38
CA ASN A 219 -4.36 5.35 0.33
C ASN A 219 -5.88 5.19 0.22
N ASN A 220 -6.48 5.67 -0.86
CA ASN A 220 -7.91 5.49 -1.19
C ASN A 220 -8.90 5.89 -0.07
N VAL A 221 -8.53 6.87 0.75
CA VAL A 221 -9.14 7.07 2.08
C VAL A 221 -10.54 7.71 2.10
N PHE A 222 -10.95 8.44 1.06
CA PHE A 222 -12.19 9.25 1.10
C PHE A 222 -13.23 8.87 0.03
N GLU A 223 -12.79 8.54 -1.19
CA GLU A 223 -13.70 8.39 -2.33
C GLU A 223 -14.80 7.36 -2.08
N TYR A 224 -14.45 6.22 -1.49
CA TYR A 224 -15.39 5.13 -1.21
C TYR A 224 -16.06 5.25 0.15
N PHE A 225 -15.42 5.93 1.11
CA PHE A 225 -15.82 5.89 2.51
C PHE A 225 -16.62 7.10 2.98
N LEU A 226 -16.59 8.22 2.24
CA LEU A 226 -17.30 9.45 2.60
C LEU A 226 -18.27 9.91 1.50
N GLN A 227 -19.32 10.64 1.88
CA GLN A 227 -20.20 11.32 0.94
C GLN A 227 -19.47 12.52 0.30
N PRO A 228 -19.81 12.94 -0.94
CA PRO A 228 -19.07 13.98 -1.65
C PRO A 228 -18.83 15.27 -0.85
N ASN A 229 -19.85 15.75 -0.12
CA ASN A 229 -19.71 16.94 0.74
C ASN A 229 -18.75 16.73 1.92
N ASP A 230 -18.67 15.52 2.46
CA ASP A 230 -17.79 15.21 3.58
C ASP A 230 -16.36 14.94 3.10
N GLN A 231 -16.19 14.39 1.90
CA GLN A 231 -14.88 14.34 1.22
C GLN A 231 -14.28 15.74 1.08
N ILE A 232 -15.09 16.72 0.65
CA ILE A 232 -14.65 18.11 0.53
C ILE A 232 -14.17 18.65 1.88
N LYS A 233 -14.96 18.48 2.94
CA LYS A 233 -14.60 18.95 4.29
C LYS A 233 -13.32 18.27 4.80
N ALA A 234 -13.21 16.96 4.62
CA ALA A 234 -12.04 16.19 5.04
C ALA A 234 -10.78 16.69 4.34
N TRP A 235 -10.81 16.89 3.02
CA TRP A 235 -9.68 17.45 2.29
C TRP A 235 -9.30 18.86 2.75
N TYR A 236 -10.28 19.75 2.97
CA TYR A 236 -9.99 21.07 3.55
C TYR A 236 -9.34 20.97 4.92
N PHE A 237 -9.76 20.02 5.75
CA PHE A 237 -9.17 19.78 7.05
C PHE A 237 -7.72 19.29 6.94
N ILE A 238 -7.43 18.34 6.04
CA ILE A 238 -6.06 17.86 5.78
C ILE A 238 -5.18 19.02 5.32
N VAL A 239 -5.59 19.77 4.30
CA VAL A 239 -4.81 20.89 3.75
C VAL A 239 -4.55 21.97 4.81
N HIS A 240 -5.52 22.22 5.70
CA HIS A 240 -5.37 23.21 6.75
C HIS A 240 -4.39 22.77 7.84
N ASN A 241 -4.38 21.49 8.21
CA ASN A 241 -3.62 21.00 9.35
C ASN A 241 -2.27 20.36 8.99
N PHE A 242 -2.13 19.79 7.80
CA PHE A 242 -0.88 19.20 7.33
C PHE A 242 -0.04 20.23 6.55
N HIS A 243 0.55 21.19 7.28
CA HIS A 243 1.29 22.33 6.72
C HIS A 243 2.73 22.43 7.23
N LYS A 244 3.24 21.38 7.89
CA LYS A 244 4.63 21.34 8.38
C LYS A 244 5.57 21.35 7.17
N LYS A 245 6.30 22.45 6.99
CA LYS A 245 7.22 22.63 5.86
C LYS A 245 8.23 21.47 5.78
N GLY A 246 8.37 20.90 4.59
CA GLY A 246 9.26 19.77 4.33
C GLY A 246 8.70 18.41 4.77
N ALA A 247 7.52 18.35 5.38
CA ALA A 247 6.82 17.09 5.61
C ALA A 247 6.43 16.44 4.29
N LEU A 248 6.31 15.12 4.31
CA LEU A 248 6.04 14.31 3.13
C LEU A 248 4.61 13.81 3.14
N LEU A 249 3.95 13.86 1.99
CA LEU A 249 2.62 13.33 1.78
C LEU A 249 2.69 12.26 0.71
N VAL A 250 2.22 11.07 1.03
CA VAL A 250 2.06 9.96 0.10
C VAL A 250 0.58 9.80 -0.19
N THR A 251 0.21 9.78 -1.46
CA THR A 251 -1.17 9.52 -1.86
C THR A 251 -1.29 8.43 -2.91
N VAL A 252 -2.38 7.69 -2.83
CA VAL A 252 -2.87 6.78 -3.86
C VAL A 252 -4.37 7.03 -4.00
N PRO A 253 -4.87 7.48 -5.16
CA PRO A 253 -4.15 7.92 -6.34
C PRO A 253 -3.46 9.29 -6.16
N SER A 254 -3.02 9.93 -7.24
CA SER A 254 -2.49 11.32 -7.23
C SER A 254 -3.46 12.32 -6.58
N LEU A 255 -2.94 13.41 -6.01
CA LEU A 255 -3.77 14.50 -5.49
C LEU A 255 -4.66 15.14 -6.56
N GLN A 256 -4.18 15.20 -7.80
CA GLN A 256 -4.91 15.74 -8.94
C GLN A 256 -6.15 14.89 -9.23
N GLU A 257 -6.03 13.57 -9.17
CA GLU A 257 -7.13 12.64 -9.34
C GLU A 257 -8.07 12.65 -8.13
N ALA A 258 -7.52 12.55 -6.92
CA ALA A 258 -8.30 12.50 -5.68
C ALA A 258 -9.11 13.78 -5.41
N LEU A 259 -8.69 14.92 -5.98
CA LEU A 259 -9.37 16.21 -5.91
C LEU A 259 -10.11 16.60 -7.20
N SER A 260 -10.13 15.73 -8.23
CA SER A 260 -10.69 16.05 -9.54
C SER A 260 -12.19 16.38 -9.50
N SER A 261 -12.92 15.74 -8.58
CA SER A 261 -14.36 15.97 -8.37
C SER A 261 -14.66 17.19 -7.48
N HIS A 262 -13.64 17.80 -6.87
CA HIS A 262 -13.76 18.92 -5.96
C HIS A 262 -13.70 20.24 -6.73
N GLN A 263 -14.86 20.80 -7.06
CA GLN A 263 -14.98 22.10 -7.74
C GLN A 263 -14.44 23.30 -6.91
N GLY A 264 -13.99 23.08 -5.68
CA GLY A 264 -13.52 24.10 -4.75
C GLY A 264 -12.01 24.09 -4.52
N GLY A 265 -11.27 24.85 -5.33
CA GLY A 265 -10.27 25.82 -4.86
C GLY A 265 -9.00 25.39 -4.12
N ILE A 266 -8.72 24.10 -3.89
CA ILE A 266 -7.44 23.70 -3.28
C ILE A 266 -6.32 23.97 -4.30
N ASN A 267 -5.52 24.99 -4.01
CA ASN A 267 -4.39 25.35 -4.86
C ASN A 267 -3.17 24.50 -4.46
N LEU A 268 -3.05 23.33 -5.08
CA LEU A 268 -1.98 22.37 -4.82
C LEU A 268 -0.58 23.01 -4.91
N SER A 269 -0.34 23.87 -5.91
CA SER A 269 0.99 24.50 -6.11
C SER A 269 1.37 25.52 -5.04
N LYS A 270 0.44 25.90 -4.16
CA LYS A 270 0.72 26.70 -2.96
C LYS A 270 0.90 25.87 -1.69
N TRP A 271 0.56 24.60 -1.73
CA TRP A 271 0.60 23.70 -0.56
C TRP A 271 1.75 22.70 -0.67
N VAL A 272 1.85 22.01 -1.81
CA VAL A 272 2.80 20.93 -2.03
C VAL A 272 3.46 21.01 -3.41
N GLU A 273 4.64 20.40 -3.51
CA GLU A 273 5.25 20.03 -4.77
C GLU A 273 5.34 18.51 -4.88
N GLU A 274 5.08 17.97 -6.07
CA GLU A 274 5.25 16.54 -6.35
C GLU A 274 6.73 16.23 -6.57
N LEU A 275 7.20 15.14 -5.95
CA LEU A 275 8.57 14.66 -6.07
C LEU A 275 8.62 13.51 -7.09
N PRO A 276 9.61 13.51 -8.00
CA PRO A 276 9.75 12.41 -8.94
C PRO A 276 10.14 11.13 -8.22
N LEU A 277 9.50 10.02 -8.58
CA LEU A 277 9.83 8.68 -8.11
C LEU A 277 10.47 7.86 -9.23
N ASP A 278 11.40 6.99 -8.86
CA ASP A 278 11.90 5.96 -9.77
C ASP A 278 11.04 4.71 -9.59
N TYR A 279 10.24 4.40 -10.61
CA TYR A 279 9.39 3.20 -10.63
C TYR A 279 10.13 1.97 -11.19
N ASN A 280 11.35 2.12 -11.71
CA ASN A 280 12.13 1.01 -12.29
C ASN A 280 12.98 0.31 -11.23
N VAL A 281 12.38 0.01 -10.08
CA VAL A 281 13.03 -0.68 -8.98
C VAL A 281 12.81 -2.18 -9.12
N TYR A 282 13.88 -2.95 -8.98
CA TYR A 282 13.77 -4.41 -8.88
C TYR A 282 13.40 -4.79 -7.44
N LEU A 283 12.15 -5.18 -7.23
CA LEU A 283 11.68 -5.72 -5.95
C LEU A 283 11.55 -7.24 -6.01
N TRP A 284 11.02 -7.77 -7.10
CA TRP A 284 10.92 -9.21 -7.37
C TRP A 284 10.72 -9.45 -8.87
N LYS A 285 10.99 -10.68 -9.33
CA LYS A 285 10.90 -11.08 -10.74
C LYS A 285 9.52 -10.83 -11.37
N ASP A 286 8.45 -10.97 -10.58
CA ASP A 286 7.05 -10.81 -11.01
C ASP A 286 6.42 -9.50 -10.57
N GLY A 287 7.21 -8.56 -10.03
CA GLY A 287 6.69 -7.24 -9.65
C GLY A 287 6.28 -6.47 -10.91
N ASP A 288 4.98 -6.17 -11.05
CA ASP A 288 4.48 -5.28 -12.10
C ASP A 288 4.85 -3.82 -11.76
N PRO A 289 5.79 -3.17 -12.49
CA PRO A 289 6.15 -1.79 -12.22
C PRO A 289 4.97 -0.83 -12.40
N ASP A 290 3.94 -1.23 -13.16
CA ASP A 290 2.74 -0.44 -13.35
C ASP A 290 1.87 -0.40 -12.08
N ALA A 291 1.96 -1.40 -11.22
CA ALA A 291 1.25 -1.42 -9.93
C ALA A 291 1.68 -0.25 -9.02
N PHE A 292 2.96 0.13 -9.09
CA PHE A 292 3.51 1.21 -8.25
C PHE A 292 3.21 2.62 -8.76
N LYS A 293 2.78 2.77 -10.02
CA LYS A 293 2.62 4.09 -10.68
C LYS A 293 1.55 4.97 -10.06
N ASN A 294 0.63 4.37 -9.29
CA ASN A 294 -0.41 5.10 -8.58
C ASN A 294 0.06 5.66 -7.22
N ILE A 295 1.31 5.39 -6.82
CA ILE A 295 1.91 5.90 -5.58
C ILE A 295 2.60 7.22 -5.89
N HIS A 296 2.12 8.30 -5.30
CA HIS A 296 2.67 9.63 -5.48
C HIS A 296 3.26 10.17 -4.19
N LEU A 297 4.39 10.87 -4.30
CA LEU A 297 5.07 11.51 -3.18
C LEU A 297 5.06 13.03 -3.39
N TYR A 298 4.69 13.75 -2.34
CA TYR A 298 4.67 15.19 -2.31
C TYR A 298 5.45 15.71 -1.11
N ARG A 299 5.95 16.94 -1.23
CA ARG A 299 6.59 17.70 -0.15
C ARG A 299 5.82 18.97 0.11
N VAL A 300 5.54 19.26 1.38
CA VAL A 300 4.89 20.50 1.82
C VAL A 300 5.87 21.69 1.68
N LEU A 301 5.38 22.79 1.08
CA LEU A 301 6.15 23.99 0.71
C LEU A 301 6.48 24.94 1.88
#